data_AF-A0A9D3VSI1-F1
#
_entry.id   AF-A0A9D3VSI1-F1
#
_cell.length_a   1.000
_cell.length_b   1.000
_cell.length_c   1.000
_cell.angle_alpha   90.00
_cell.angle_beta   90.00
_cell.angle_gamma   90.00
#
_symmetry.space_group_name_H-M   'P 1'
#
loop_
_entity.id
_entity.type
_entity.pdbx_description
1 polymer ?
#
loop_
_entity_poly.entity_id
_entity_poly.type
_entity_poly.pdbx_seq_one_letter_code
_entity_poly.pdbx_strand_id
1 'polypeptide(L)'
;MSLRKVFWCVRMKKILWRREWKSQGEESVTLFLKATGLREYSRYLCFNNPFTHERSLLSNMKYFPWNADANRFKVWRQGQTEYPLVDAVMRELWATGWIHNRIRVTVSSFAVKFLLLPWKWGIKYFWDMLLDADLECDILGWQYISGSLPDGQELEQLDCPQIQGSKFDPEGEYVRQWLPELARMPIEWIRHPWDAPLTVLKAAGVELGLNYLKPMIDKDTAREHLREAIFKMWEMEAAAKSATSDQMNEDIFDNSDSIETSVILKVIPKEKS
;
A
#
# COMPACT_ATOMS: atom_id res chain seq x y z
N MET A 1 3.28 -27.31 2.59
CA MET A 1 4.43 -27.72 3.44
C MET A 1 4.26 -27.06 4.81
N SER A 2 4.41 -27.78 5.93
CA SER A 2 4.20 -27.18 7.27
C SER A 2 5.21 -26.07 7.55
N LEU A 3 4.75 -24.92 8.11
CA LEU A 3 5.61 -23.80 8.48
C LEU A 3 6.72 -24.21 9.46
N ARG A 4 6.38 -25.10 10.41
CA ARG A 4 7.36 -25.68 11.35
C ARG A 4 8.49 -26.41 10.61
N LYS A 5 8.14 -27.17 9.57
CA LYS A 5 9.12 -27.86 8.72
C LYS A 5 10.00 -26.86 7.98
N VAL A 6 9.41 -25.82 7.38
CA VAL A 6 10.16 -24.74 6.69
C VAL A 6 11.15 -24.07 7.66
N PHE A 7 10.69 -23.67 8.84
CA PHE A 7 11.51 -23.02 9.86
C PHE A 7 12.71 -23.89 10.26
N TRP A 8 12.49 -25.18 10.57
CA TRP A 8 13.58 -26.09 10.92
C TRP A 8 14.57 -26.28 9.77
N CYS A 9 14.09 -26.46 8.54
CA CYS A 9 14.96 -26.58 7.37
C CYS A 9 15.86 -25.34 7.19
N VAL A 10 15.29 -24.15 7.33
CA VAL A 10 16.01 -22.88 7.18
C VAL A 10 17.00 -22.67 8.33
N ARG A 11 16.61 -22.99 9.57
CA ARG A 11 17.51 -22.96 10.73
C ARG A 11 18.71 -23.88 10.57
N MET A 12 18.50 -25.09 10.06
CA MET A 12 19.59 -26.02 9.76
C MET A 12 20.52 -25.47 8.68
N LYS A 13 19.98 -24.85 7.63
CA LYS A 13 20.78 -24.17 6.59
C LYS A 13 21.63 -23.03 7.17
N LYS A 14 21.11 -22.25 8.13
CA LYS A 14 21.89 -21.21 8.83
C LYS A 14 23.15 -21.80 9.49
N ILE A 15 23.00 -22.92 10.19
CA ILE A 15 24.11 -23.59 10.90
C ILE A 15 25.15 -24.11 9.89
N LEU A 16 24.70 -24.72 8.80
CA LEU A 16 25.59 -25.21 7.74
C LEU A 16 26.38 -24.07 7.08
N TRP A 17 25.69 -23.00 6.66
CA TRP A 17 26.34 -21.86 6.01
C TRP A 17 27.26 -21.06 6.93
N ARG A 18 26.97 -21.02 8.24
CA ARG A 18 27.91 -20.49 9.22
C ARG A 18 29.20 -21.32 9.30
N ARG A 19 29.10 -22.65 9.28
CA ARG A 19 30.28 -23.54 9.27
C ARG A 19 31.11 -23.43 7.99
N GLU A 20 30.44 -23.17 6.87
CA GLU A 20 31.05 -22.95 5.55
C GLU A 20 31.55 -21.51 5.34
N TRP A 21 31.49 -20.63 6.36
CA TRP A 21 31.89 -19.22 6.29
C TRP A 21 31.17 -18.40 5.19
N LYS A 22 29.94 -18.78 4.84
CA LYS A 22 29.11 -18.09 3.84
C LYS A 22 28.28 -16.96 4.48
N SER A 23 28.90 -15.80 4.64
CA SER A 23 28.28 -14.61 5.28
C SER A 23 26.98 -14.14 4.60
N GLN A 24 26.98 -14.01 3.27
CA GLN A 24 25.79 -13.60 2.51
C GLN A 24 24.61 -14.58 2.66
N GLY A 25 24.92 -15.88 2.74
CA GLY A 25 23.91 -16.92 2.98
C GLY A 25 23.31 -16.80 4.38
N GLU A 26 24.14 -16.54 5.40
CA GLU A 26 23.66 -16.34 6.76
C GLU A 26 22.74 -15.12 6.90
N GLU A 27 23.09 -14.02 6.24
CA GLU A 27 22.26 -12.81 6.19
C GLU A 27 20.91 -13.10 5.51
N SER A 28 20.94 -13.74 4.34
CA SER A 28 19.73 -14.13 3.59
C SER A 28 18.80 -15.01 4.40
N VAL A 29 19.35 -15.99 5.14
CA VAL A 29 18.57 -16.84 6.05
C VAL A 29 17.96 -16.01 7.17
N THR A 30 18.69 -15.05 7.71
CA THR A 30 18.19 -14.20 8.80
C THR A 30 17.03 -13.34 8.32
N LEU A 31 17.12 -12.75 7.12
CA LEU A 31 16.02 -12.00 6.50
C LEU A 31 14.80 -12.89 6.21
N PHE A 32 15.01 -14.12 5.72
CA PHE A 32 13.92 -15.07 5.49
C PHE A 32 13.22 -15.49 6.79
N LEU A 33 13.99 -15.75 7.85
CA LEU A 33 13.43 -16.07 9.17
C LEU A 33 12.67 -14.87 9.75
N LYS A 34 13.14 -13.64 9.52
CA LYS A 34 12.42 -12.42 9.90
C LYS A 34 11.08 -12.32 9.15
N ALA A 35 11.06 -12.60 7.84
CA ALA A 35 9.82 -12.62 7.05
C ALA A 35 8.83 -13.68 7.58
N THR A 36 9.31 -14.87 7.92
CA THR A 36 8.49 -15.89 8.61
C THR A 36 7.99 -15.38 9.97
N GLY A 37 8.84 -14.66 10.71
CA GLY A 37 8.50 -14.06 11.99
C GLY A 37 7.37 -13.04 11.91
N LEU A 38 7.31 -12.24 10.84
CA LEU A 38 6.22 -11.28 10.62
C LEU A 38 4.85 -11.97 10.47
N ARG A 39 4.81 -13.15 9.84
CA ARG A 39 3.59 -13.97 9.74
C ARG A 39 3.13 -14.52 11.11
N GLU A 40 4.06 -14.84 11.99
CA GLU A 40 3.72 -15.28 13.35
C GLU A 40 3.34 -14.08 14.22
N TYR A 41 3.99 -12.94 14.01
CA TYR A 41 3.67 -11.69 14.69
C TYR A 41 2.27 -11.18 14.33
N SER A 42 1.84 -11.28 13.07
CA SER A 42 0.49 -10.90 12.67
C SER A 42 -0.58 -11.69 13.43
N ARG A 43 -0.38 -13.00 13.59
CA ARG A 43 -1.25 -13.89 14.38
C ARG A 43 -1.24 -13.54 15.85
N TYR A 44 -0.06 -13.33 16.43
CA TYR A 44 0.08 -12.89 17.81
C TYR A 44 -0.65 -11.57 18.06
N LEU A 45 -0.51 -10.61 17.14
CA LEU A 45 -1.14 -9.31 17.25
C LEU A 45 -2.67 -9.41 17.21
N CYS A 46 -3.23 -10.14 16.25
CA CYS A 46 -4.67 -10.31 16.10
C CYS A 46 -5.27 -11.12 17.25
N PHE A 47 -4.54 -12.11 17.78
CA PHE A 47 -4.98 -12.90 18.93
C PHE A 47 -5.08 -12.05 20.20
N ASN A 48 -4.09 -11.20 20.47
CA ASN A 48 -4.08 -10.34 21.66
C ASN A 48 -4.96 -9.10 21.52
N ASN A 49 -5.31 -8.70 20.29
CA ASN A 49 -6.13 -7.54 19.99
C ASN A 49 -7.25 -7.94 19.01
N PRO A 50 -8.32 -8.60 19.48
CA PRO A 50 -9.33 -9.21 18.61
C PRO A 50 -10.01 -8.23 17.64
N PHE A 51 -10.14 -6.95 18.02
CA PHE A 51 -10.79 -5.92 17.21
C PHE A 51 -9.87 -5.24 16.19
N THR A 52 -8.62 -5.70 16.00
CA THR A 52 -7.65 -5.08 15.05
C THR A 52 -8.07 -5.15 13.58
N HIS A 53 -9.01 -6.04 13.24
CA HIS A 53 -9.59 -6.11 11.90
C HIS A 53 -10.57 -4.96 11.61
N GLU A 54 -11.17 -4.38 12.65
CA GLU A 54 -12.11 -3.26 12.55
C GLU A 54 -11.47 -1.93 12.99
N ARG A 55 -10.52 -1.97 13.91
CA ARG A 55 -9.94 -0.78 14.57
C ARG A 55 -8.42 -0.79 14.44
N SER A 56 -7.84 0.38 14.22
CA SER A 56 -6.38 0.53 14.31
C SER A 56 -5.90 0.22 15.72
N LEU A 57 -4.71 -0.39 15.84
CA LEU A 57 -4.12 -0.67 17.14
C LEU A 57 -3.85 0.62 17.93
N LEU A 58 -3.26 1.59 17.26
CA LEU A 58 -3.14 2.95 17.79
C LEU A 58 -4.43 3.74 17.53
N SER A 59 -4.85 4.52 18.51
CA SER A 59 -6.00 5.43 18.40
C SER A 59 -5.71 6.69 17.58
N ASN A 60 -4.47 6.88 17.13
CA ASN A 60 -4.03 8.06 16.36
C ASN A 60 -4.86 8.25 15.09
N MET A 61 -5.25 7.18 14.41
CA MET A 61 -6.01 7.28 13.17
C MET A 61 -7.52 7.53 13.35
N LYS A 62 -8.01 7.62 14.59
CA LYS A 62 -9.46 7.81 14.88
C LYS A 62 -10.00 9.10 14.25
N TYR A 63 -9.21 10.16 14.29
CA TYR A 63 -9.59 11.49 13.78
C TYR A 63 -8.92 11.85 12.45
N PHE A 64 -8.26 10.88 11.80
CA PHE A 64 -7.62 11.16 10.52
C PHE A 64 -8.70 11.45 9.45
N PRO A 65 -8.64 12.59 8.74
CA PRO A 65 -9.66 12.99 7.79
C PRO A 65 -9.49 12.25 6.45
N TRP A 66 -9.83 10.97 6.43
CA TRP A 66 -9.78 10.15 5.22
C TRP A 66 -10.64 10.75 4.10
N ASN A 67 -10.11 10.74 2.88
CA ASN A 67 -10.82 11.12 1.69
C ASN A 67 -11.54 9.91 1.08
N ALA A 68 -12.82 9.73 1.42
CA ALA A 68 -13.67 8.65 0.91
C ALA A 68 -14.18 8.90 -0.53
N ASP A 69 -13.32 9.37 -1.44
CA ASP A 69 -13.65 9.58 -2.85
C ASP A 69 -13.61 8.27 -3.64
N ALA A 70 -14.79 7.79 -4.03
CA ALA A 70 -14.95 6.55 -4.80
C ALA A 70 -14.26 6.58 -6.17
N ASN A 71 -14.12 7.76 -6.78
CA ASN A 71 -13.42 7.89 -8.06
C ASN A 71 -11.91 7.72 -7.88
N ARG A 72 -11.33 8.31 -6.82
CA ARG A 72 -9.92 8.09 -6.46
C ARG A 72 -9.63 6.62 -6.19
N PHE A 73 -10.54 5.95 -5.48
CA PHE A 73 -10.42 4.52 -5.25
C PHE A 73 -10.52 3.70 -6.54
N LYS A 74 -11.41 4.08 -7.46
CA LYS A 74 -11.55 3.43 -8.77
C LYS A 74 -10.28 3.56 -9.62
N VAL A 75 -9.70 4.75 -9.75
CA VAL A 75 -8.47 4.95 -10.54
C VAL A 75 -7.29 4.19 -9.96
N TRP A 76 -7.18 4.14 -8.62
CA TRP A 76 -6.17 3.33 -7.95
C TRP A 76 -6.32 1.84 -8.26
N ARG A 77 -7.53 1.28 -8.11
CA ARG A 77 -7.79 -0.14 -8.42
C ARG A 77 -7.50 -0.50 -9.88
N GLN A 78 -7.77 0.42 -10.81
CA GLN A 78 -7.58 0.19 -12.24
C GLN A 78 -6.14 0.41 -12.74
N GLY A 79 -5.23 0.91 -11.89
CA GLY A 79 -3.89 1.30 -12.33
C GLY A 79 -3.94 2.43 -13.35
N GLN A 80 -4.70 3.48 -13.01
CA GLN A 80 -4.83 4.73 -13.77
C GLN A 80 -4.50 5.94 -12.88
N THR A 81 -3.57 5.76 -11.95
CA THR A 81 -3.06 6.80 -11.05
C THR A 81 -2.04 7.71 -11.70
N GLU A 82 -1.60 7.34 -12.90
CA GLU A 82 -0.61 8.00 -13.74
C GLU A 82 0.81 7.90 -13.22
N TYR A 83 1.03 7.28 -12.07
CA TYR A 83 2.36 6.90 -11.60
C TYR A 83 2.72 5.51 -12.18
N PRO A 84 3.69 5.40 -13.12
CA PRO A 84 3.90 4.17 -13.89
C PRO A 84 4.19 2.94 -13.05
N LEU A 85 4.95 3.12 -11.97
CA LEU A 85 5.20 2.02 -11.03
C LEU A 85 3.90 1.59 -10.33
N VAL A 86 3.07 2.51 -9.85
CA VAL A 86 1.81 2.15 -9.17
C VAL A 86 0.87 1.47 -10.15
N ASP A 87 0.75 2.02 -11.36
CA ASP A 87 -0.16 1.52 -12.39
C ASP A 87 0.24 0.12 -12.89
N ALA A 88 1.53 -0.11 -13.12
CA ALA A 88 2.06 -1.43 -13.47
C ALA A 88 1.68 -2.50 -12.43
N VAL A 89 1.75 -2.15 -11.16
CA VAL A 89 1.52 -3.07 -10.04
C VAL A 89 0.05 -3.39 -9.87
N MET A 90 -0.80 -2.36 -9.99
CA MET A 90 -2.23 -2.57 -9.89
C MET A 90 -2.74 -3.43 -11.05
N ARG A 91 -2.10 -3.33 -12.23
CA ARG A 91 -2.35 -4.24 -13.37
C ARG A 91 -1.80 -5.64 -13.15
N GLU A 92 -0.60 -5.79 -12.58
CA GLU A 92 -0.08 -7.10 -12.17
C GLU A 92 -1.03 -7.78 -11.19
N LEU A 93 -1.41 -7.08 -10.12
CA LEU A 93 -2.32 -7.60 -9.08
C LEU A 93 -3.62 -8.10 -9.69
N TRP A 94 -4.24 -7.31 -10.56
CA TRP A 94 -5.49 -7.69 -11.20
C TRP A 94 -5.33 -8.89 -12.15
N ALA A 95 -4.20 -8.97 -12.87
CA ALA A 95 -3.97 -10.02 -13.87
C ALA A 95 -3.51 -11.36 -13.26
N THR A 96 -2.76 -11.34 -12.16
CA THR A 96 -2.10 -12.54 -11.60
C THR A 96 -2.61 -12.93 -10.22
N GLY A 97 -3.23 -11.98 -9.50
CA GLY A 97 -3.58 -12.15 -8.09
C GLY A 97 -2.36 -12.21 -7.16
N TRP A 98 -1.17 -11.79 -7.60
CA TRP A 98 0.03 -11.76 -6.77
C TRP A 98 0.94 -10.59 -7.13
N ILE A 99 1.43 -9.90 -6.11
CA ILE A 99 2.44 -8.85 -6.24
C ILE A 99 3.51 -9.00 -5.16
N HIS A 100 4.75 -8.60 -5.48
CA HIS A 100 5.87 -8.68 -4.56
C HIS A 100 5.68 -7.76 -3.33
N ASN A 101 6.08 -8.21 -2.13
CA ASN A 101 5.84 -7.50 -0.87
C ASN A 101 6.36 -6.05 -0.87
N ARG A 102 7.54 -5.80 -1.45
CA ARG A 102 8.11 -4.44 -1.51
C ARG A 102 7.27 -3.47 -2.32
N ILE A 103 6.57 -4.01 -3.31
CA ILE A 103 5.72 -3.26 -4.20
C ILE A 103 4.32 -3.10 -3.58
N ARG A 104 3.81 -4.09 -2.82
CA ARG A 104 2.62 -3.94 -1.94
C ARG A 104 2.75 -2.70 -1.06
N VAL A 105 3.89 -2.55 -0.39
CA VAL A 105 4.23 -1.37 0.43
C VAL A 105 4.08 -0.07 -0.37
N THR A 106 4.55 -0.04 -1.62
CA THR A 106 4.50 1.16 -2.46
C THR A 106 3.06 1.53 -2.83
N VAL A 107 2.26 0.58 -3.31
CA VAL A 107 0.88 0.87 -3.74
C VAL A 107 -0.07 1.12 -2.57
N SER A 108 0.14 0.46 -1.42
CA SER A 108 -0.60 0.73 -0.19
C SER A 108 -0.23 2.10 0.38
N SER A 109 1.05 2.47 0.39
CA SER A 109 1.52 3.79 0.82
C SER A 109 0.95 4.89 -0.08
N PHE A 110 0.90 4.66 -1.39
CA PHE A 110 0.24 5.57 -2.32
C PHE A 110 -1.26 5.75 -2.00
N ALA A 111 -2.00 4.67 -1.76
CA ALA A 111 -3.42 4.77 -1.40
C ALA A 111 -3.65 5.59 -0.13
N VAL A 112 -2.86 5.32 0.92
CA VAL A 112 -3.05 5.92 2.26
C VAL A 112 -2.48 7.34 2.35
N LYS A 113 -1.35 7.63 1.71
CA LYS A 113 -0.60 8.88 1.91
C LYS A 113 -0.69 9.85 0.72
N PHE A 114 -0.82 9.36 -0.52
CA PHE A 114 -1.05 10.23 -1.68
C PHE A 114 -2.54 10.53 -1.88
N LEU A 115 -3.36 9.47 -1.88
CA LEU A 115 -4.80 9.61 -2.16
C LEU A 115 -5.63 9.90 -0.90
N LEU A 116 -5.04 9.68 0.28
CA LEU A 116 -5.69 9.78 1.59
C LEU A 116 -6.91 8.87 1.70
N LEU A 117 -6.90 7.72 1.02
CA LEU A 117 -8.01 6.76 1.04
C LEU A 117 -8.04 6.00 2.36
N PRO A 118 -9.23 5.62 2.87
CA PRO A 118 -9.34 4.76 4.04
C PRO A 118 -8.60 3.43 3.81
N TRP A 119 -7.64 3.09 4.68
CA TRP A 119 -6.87 1.84 4.59
C TRP A 119 -7.76 0.58 4.57
N LYS A 120 -8.92 0.63 5.23
CA LYS A 120 -9.93 -0.45 5.22
C LYS A 120 -10.42 -0.77 3.80
N TRP A 121 -10.55 0.22 2.91
CA TRP A 121 -10.90 -0.01 1.51
C TRP A 121 -9.79 -0.76 0.77
N GLY A 122 -8.54 -0.41 1.09
CA GLY A 122 -7.35 -1.10 0.62
C GLY A 122 -7.31 -2.57 1.03
N ILE A 123 -7.52 -2.87 2.32
CA ILE A 123 -7.64 -4.25 2.82
C ILE A 123 -8.71 -5.00 2.07
N LYS A 124 -9.92 -4.42 1.95
CA LYS A 124 -11.03 -5.10 1.30
C LYS A 124 -10.72 -5.43 -0.16
N TYR A 125 -10.04 -4.52 -0.88
CA TYR A 125 -9.61 -4.80 -2.25
C TYR A 125 -8.54 -5.88 -2.32
N PHE A 126 -7.55 -5.84 -1.42
CA PHE A 126 -6.48 -6.83 -1.36
C PHE A 126 -7.03 -8.22 -1.04
N TRP A 127 -7.98 -8.31 -0.11
CA TRP A 127 -8.69 -9.54 0.22
C TRP A 127 -9.38 -10.17 -0.99
N ASP A 128 -9.98 -9.35 -1.86
CA ASP A 128 -10.72 -9.83 -3.02
C ASP A 128 -9.78 -10.23 -4.19
N MET A 129 -8.57 -9.65 -4.28
CA MET A 129 -7.66 -9.82 -5.43
C MET A 129 -6.46 -10.74 -5.18
N LEU A 130 -5.95 -10.80 -3.95
CA LEU A 130 -4.73 -11.56 -3.65
C LEU A 130 -5.02 -13.05 -3.47
N LEU A 131 -4.25 -13.89 -4.16
CA LEU A 131 -4.27 -15.34 -3.97
C LEU A 131 -3.72 -15.76 -2.60
N ASP A 132 -2.87 -14.92 -2.00
CA ASP A 132 -2.28 -15.14 -0.68
C ASP A 132 -2.92 -14.27 0.41
N ALA A 133 -4.16 -13.82 0.21
CA ALA A 133 -4.93 -13.08 1.21
C ALA A 133 -4.99 -13.86 2.55
N ASP A 134 -4.49 -13.23 3.60
CA ASP A 134 -4.44 -13.72 4.97
C ASP A 134 -4.81 -12.54 5.86
N LEU A 135 -5.94 -12.63 6.55
CA LEU A 135 -6.55 -11.51 7.26
C LEU A 135 -5.56 -10.86 8.22
N GLU A 136 -4.84 -11.69 8.99
CA GLU A 136 -3.89 -11.21 9.98
C GLU A 136 -2.70 -10.50 9.31
N CYS A 137 -2.13 -11.08 8.25
CA CYS A 137 -1.01 -10.46 7.52
C CYS A 137 -1.42 -9.16 6.82
N ASP A 138 -2.62 -9.11 6.24
CA ASP A 138 -3.13 -7.91 5.57
C ASP A 138 -3.39 -6.79 6.57
N ILE A 139 -4.01 -7.09 7.73
CA ILE A 139 -4.18 -6.11 8.82
C ILE A 139 -2.82 -5.55 9.26
N LEU A 140 -1.85 -6.44 9.54
CA LEU A 140 -0.51 -6.01 9.96
C LEU A 140 0.14 -5.11 8.90
N GLY A 141 0.07 -5.50 7.63
CA GLY A 141 0.66 -4.74 6.52
C GLY A 141 0.03 -3.37 6.34
N TRP A 142 -1.31 -3.28 6.31
CA TRP A 142 -2.00 -2.01 6.12
C TRP A 142 -1.84 -1.08 7.34
N GLN A 143 -1.89 -1.61 8.56
CA GLN A 143 -1.64 -0.82 9.77
C GLN A 143 -0.18 -0.35 9.87
N TYR A 144 0.78 -1.16 9.42
CA TYR A 144 2.18 -0.75 9.31
C TYR A 144 2.34 0.46 8.39
N ILE A 145 1.68 0.45 7.22
CA ILE A 145 1.78 1.52 6.23
C ILE A 145 1.02 2.80 6.62
N SER A 146 -0.11 2.67 7.32
CA SER A 146 -0.88 3.81 7.81
C SER A 146 -0.32 4.45 9.08
N GLY A 147 0.81 3.96 9.62
CA GLY A 147 1.38 4.46 10.87
C GLY A 147 0.49 4.15 12.08
N SER A 148 -0.31 3.09 12.00
CA SER A 148 -1.24 2.64 13.05
C SER A 148 -0.63 1.61 14.01
N LEU A 149 0.64 1.27 13.80
CA LEU A 149 1.44 0.43 14.69
C LEU A 149 2.55 1.26 15.35
N PRO A 150 2.96 0.94 16.59
CA PRO A 150 4.07 1.61 17.27
C PRO A 150 5.40 1.58 16.51
N ASP A 151 5.64 0.49 15.77
CA ASP A 151 6.80 0.28 14.89
C ASP A 151 6.44 0.42 13.40
N GLY A 152 5.29 1.04 13.12
CA GLY A 152 4.80 1.33 11.78
C GLY A 152 5.68 2.33 11.03
N GLN A 153 5.49 2.42 9.72
CA GLN A 153 6.06 3.50 8.94
C GLN A 153 5.47 4.83 9.43
N GLU A 154 6.32 5.84 9.60
CA GLU A 154 5.89 7.19 9.97
C GLU A 154 4.83 7.70 8.96
N LEU A 155 3.72 8.22 9.48
CA LEU A 155 2.61 8.70 8.65
C LEU A 155 3.04 9.85 7.74
N GLU A 156 3.90 10.75 8.23
CA GLU A 156 4.46 11.89 7.50
C GLU A 156 5.43 11.49 6.38
N GLN A 157 5.99 10.28 6.44
CA GLN A 157 6.94 9.81 5.43
C GLN A 157 6.20 9.46 4.12
N LEU A 158 6.16 10.41 3.19
CA LEU A 158 5.63 10.26 1.84
C LEU A 158 6.71 9.77 0.86
N ASP A 159 6.65 8.50 0.47
CA ASP A 159 7.58 7.90 -0.48
C ASP A 159 7.19 8.21 -1.94
N CYS A 160 8.04 8.90 -2.68
CA CYS A 160 7.78 9.20 -4.10
C CYS A 160 7.84 7.93 -4.97
N PRO A 161 6.76 7.57 -5.72
CA PRO A 161 6.77 6.39 -6.59
C PRO A 161 7.87 6.42 -7.66
N GLN A 162 8.28 7.60 -8.15
CA GLN A 162 9.37 7.74 -9.12
C GLN A 162 10.72 7.27 -8.54
N ILE A 163 10.99 7.65 -7.28
CA ILE A 163 12.23 7.29 -6.58
C ILE A 163 12.23 5.80 -6.24
N GLN A 164 11.09 5.27 -5.80
CA GLN A 164 10.93 3.83 -5.54
C GLN A 164 11.09 3.03 -6.83
N GLY A 165 10.56 3.52 -7.96
CA GLY A 165 10.74 2.91 -9.28
C GLY A 165 12.20 2.83 -9.68
N SER A 166 13.00 3.87 -9.41
CA SER A 166 14.44 3.84 -9.69
C SER A 166 15.20 2.82 -8.84
N LYS A 167 14.72 2.51 -7.64
CA LYS A 167 15.32 1.52 -6.75
C LYS A 167 14.90 0.08 -7.05
N PHE A 168 13.65 -0.14 -7.48
CA PHE A 168 13.06 -1.47 -7.62
C PHE A 168 12.95 -1.94 -9.06
N ASP A 169 12.94 -0.99 -10.00
CA ASP A 169 12.90 -1.22 -11.45
C ASP A 169 13.91 -0.28 -12.15
N PRO A 170 15.23 -0.50 -11.94
CA PRO A 170 16.29 0.39 -12.42
C PRO A 170 16.36 0.47 -13.94
N GLU A 171 15.92 -0.57 -14.65
CA GLU A 171 15.87 -0.62 -16.11
C GLU A 171 14.48 -0.33 -16.69
N GLY A 172 13.45 -0.19 -15.85
CA GLY A 172 12.09 0.09 -16.29
C GLY A 172 11.37 -1.12 -16.92
N GLU A 173 11.96 -2.30 -16.86
CA GLU A 173 11.45 -3.51 -17.52
C GLU A 173 10.10 -3.94 -16.94
N TYR A 174 9.95 -3.85 -15.61
CA TYR A 174 8.71 -4.19 -14.94
C TYR A 174 7.57 -3.26 -15.39
N VAL A 175 7.85 -1.95 -15.47
CA VAL A 175 6.89 -0.98 -16.00
C VAL A 175 6.54 -1.29 -17.46
N ARG A 176 7.53 -1.59 -18.33
CA ARG A 176 7.27 -1.93 -19.74
C ARG A 176 6.43 -3.19 -19.92
N GLN A 177 6.62 -4.17 -19.04
CA GLN A 177 5.88 -5.43 -19.09
C GLN A 177 4.38 -5.22 -18.81
N TRP A 178 4.06 -4.41 -17.80
CA TRP A 178 2.67 -4.22 -17.34
C TRP A 178 1.97 -3.00 -17.94
N LEU A 179 2.73 -2.03 -18.46
CA LEU A 179 2.25 -0.85 -19.19
C LEU A 179 2.80 -0.87 -20.63
N PRO A 180 2.21 -1.67 -21.54
CA PRO A 180 2.67 -1.75 -22.92
C PRO A 180 2.59 -0.41 -23.66
N GLU A 181 1.70 0.50 -23.24
CA GLU A 181 1.63 1.87 -23.76
C GLU A 181 2.93 2.68 -23.50
N LEU A 182 3.69 2.35 -22.45
CA LEU A 182 4.97 2.96 -22.13
C LEU A 182 6.17 2.12 -22.57
N ALA A 183 5.96 1.00 -23.28
CA ALA A 183 7.03 0.06 -23.64
C ALA A 183 8.19 0.70 -24.42
N ARG A 184 7.89 1.70 -25.25
CA ARG A 184 8.88 2.42 -26.08
C ARG A 184 9.48 3.64 -25.40
N MET A 185 9.07 3.95 -24.17
CA MET A 185 9.61 5.10 -23.44
C MET A 185 11.07 4.88 -23.06
N PRO A 186 11.95 5.88 -23.31
CA PRO A 186 13.32 5.85 -22.80
C PRO A 186 13.34 5.75 -21.27
N ILE A 187 14.38 5.11 -20.74
CA ILE A 187 14.52 4.83 -19.31
C ILE A 187 14.55 6.12 -18.46
N GLU A 188 15.06 7.21 -19.03
CA GLU A 188 15.11 8.51 -18.39
C GLU A 188 13.71 9.03 -18.06
N TRP A 189 12.70 8.68 -18.86
CA TRP A 189 11.35 9.25 -18.77
C TRP A 189 10.27 8.26 -18.38
N ILE A 190 10.54 6.95 -18.41
CA ILE A 190 9.52 5.91 -18.17
C ILE A 190 8.84 6.01 -16.80
N ARG A 191 9.52 6.59 -15.80
CA ARG A 191 9.01 6.76 -14.43
C ARG A 191 8.24 8.07 -14.24
N HIS A 192 8.44 9.03 -15.16
CA HIS A 192 7.83 10.36 -15.13
C HIS A 192 7.55 10.83 -16.56
N PRO A 193 6.66 10.13 -17.30
CA PRO A 193 6.41 10.42 -18.71
C PRO A 193 5.89 11.85 -18.95
N TRP A 194 5.29 12.49 -17.93
CA TRP A 194 4.82 13.87 -18.00
C TRP A 194 5.94 14.92 -18.09
N ASP A 195 7.14 14.62 -17.59
CA ASP A 195 8.29 15.53 -17.66
C ASP A 195 9.02 15.43 -19.02
N ALA A 196 8.65 14.44 -19.85
CA ALA A 196 9.34 14.16 -21.10
C ALA A 196 9.07 15.23 -22.18
N PRO A 197 10.08 15.60 -22.99
CA PRO A 197 9.89 16.46 -24.15
C PRO A 197 8.86 15.88 -25.13
N LEU A 198 8.06 16.75 -25.76
CA LEU A 198 7.03 16.35 -26.73
C LEU A 198 7.60 15.51 -27.90
N THR A 199 8.86 15.73 -28.28
CA THR A 199 9.57 14.96 -29.30
C THR A 199 9.77 13.50 -28.86
N VAL A 200 10.14 13.28 -27.60
CA VAL A 200 10.34 11.95 -27.01
C VAL A 200 9.00 11.23 -26.89
N LEU A 201 7.96 11.92 -26.41
CA LEU A 201 6.61 11.37 -26.30
C LEU A 201 6.07 10.89 -27.65
N LYS A 202 6.20 11.73 -28.69
CA LYS A 202 5.81 11.36 -30.07
C LYS A 202 6.61 10.19 -30.61
N ALA A 203 7.92 10.15 -30.37
CA ALA A 203 8.77 9.04 -30.82
C ALA A 203 8.41 7.71 -30.13
N ALA A 204 8.02 7.76 -28.85
CA ALA A 204 7.55 6.60 -28.11
C ALA A 204 6.10 6.21 -28.42
N GLY A 205 5.33 7.07 -29.10
CA GLY A 205 3.90 6.85 -29.37
C GLY A 205 2.99 7.12 -28.16
N VAL A 206 3.47 7.91 -27.19
CA VAL A 206 2.74 8.24 -25.97
C VAL A 206 2.09 9.62 -26.14
N GLU A 207 0.75 9.64 -26.06
CA GLU A 207 -0.03 10.88 -26.04
C GLU A 207 -0.65 11.06 -24.65
N LEU A 208 -0.17 12.07 -23.92
CA LEU A 208 -0.64 12.36 -22.56
C LEU A 208 -2.09 12.84 -22.58
N GLY A 209 -2.97 12.15 -21.83
CA GLY A 209 -4.41 12.38 -21.80
C GLY A 209 -5.22 11.44 -22.70
N LEU A 210 -4.56 10.68 -23.59
CA LEU A 210 -5.20 9.70 -24.47
C LEU A 210 -4.71 8.28 -24.19
N ASN A 211 -3.42 8.02 -24.43
CA ASN A 211 -2.83 6.68 -24.26
C ASN A 211 -2.30 6.45 -22.85
N TYR A 212 -1.88 7.53 -22.19
CA TYR A 212 -1.49 7.52 -20.78
C TYR A 212 -1.85 8.87 -20.19
N LEU A 213 -2.44 8.92 -18.99
CA LEU A 213 -3.01 10.16 -18.45
C LEU A 213 -1.91 11.03 -17.77
N LYS A 214 -2.29 12.19 -17.20
CA LYS A 214 -1.36 13.13 -16.52
C LYS A 214 -1.62 13.13 -15.02
N PRO A 215 -0.60 13.04 -14.15
CA PRO A 215 -0.75 12.92 -12.70
C PRO A 215 -1.89 13.76 -12.09
N MET A 216 -2.86 13.07 -11.51
CA MET A 216 -4.05 13.62 -10.87
C MET A 216 -3.66 14.45 -9.66
N ILE A 217 -2.59 14.03 -8.97
CA ILE A 217 -2.02 14.70 -7.82
C ILE A 217 -0.50 14.67 -7.97
N ASP A 218 0.11 15.85 -8.02
CA ASP A 218 1.57 15.98 -7.93
C ASP A 218 2.07 15.65 -6.50
N LYS A 219 3.30 15.17 -6.41
CA LYS A 219 3.95 14.80 -5.13
C LYS A 219 3.95 15.94 -4.12
N ASP A 220 4.18 17.18 -4.54
CA ASP A 220 4.26 18.30 -3.61
C ASP A 220 2.86 18.67 -3.08
N THR A 221 1.85 18.61 -3.93
CA THR A 221 0.44 18.72 -3.52
C THR A 221 0.00 17.59 -2.58
N ALA A 222 0.39 16.35 -2.87
CA ALA A 222 0.12 15.19 -2.00
C ALA A 222 0.74 15.39 -0.61
N ARG A 223 1.96 15.89 -0.55
CA ARG A 223 2.65 16.18 0.72
C ARG A 223 1.91 17.24 1.52
N GLU A 224 1.43 18.29 0.88
CA GLU A 224 0.69 19.34 1.56
C GLU A 224 -0.64 18.84 2.10
N HIS A 225 -1.44 18.14 1.28
CA HIS A 225 -2.69 17.54 1.74
C HIS A 225 -2.48 16.58 2.92
N LEU A 226 -1.41 15.78 2.89
CA LEU A 226 -1.07 14.88 3.99
C LEU A 226 -0.73 15.66 5.27
N ARG A 227 0.07 16.73 5.17
CA ARG A 227 0.39 17.59 6.32
C ARG A 227 -0.85 18.24 6.91
N GLU A 228 -1.71 18.80 6.07
CA GLU A 228 -2.99 19.37 6.50
C GLU A 228 -3.87 18.33 7.19
N ALA A 229 -3.93 17.10 6.66
CA ALA A 229 -4.70 16.01 7.26
C ALA A 229 -4.16 15.59 8.63
N ILE A 230 -2.83 15.51 8.77
CA ILE A 230 -2.17 15.20 10.05
C ILE A 230 -2.41 16.32 11.06
N PHE A 231 -2.32 17.57 10.62
CA PHE A 231 -2.58 18.72 11.48
C PHE A 231 -4.03 18.69 12.01
N LYS A 232 -5.02 18.50 11.13
CA LYS A 232 -6.44 18.35 11.51
C LYS A 232 -6.66 17.18 12.47
N MET A 233 -6.00 16.05 12.23
CA MET A 233 -6.06 14.90 13.13
C MET A 233 -5.60 15.27 14.55
N TRP A 234 -4.48 15.97 14.69
CA TRP A 234 -3.99 16.42 16.00
C TRP A 234 -4.87 17.48 16.65
N GLU A 235 -5.43 18.42 15.89
CA GLU A 235 -6.39 19.38 16.41
C GLU A 235 -7.64 18.70 16.98
N MET A 236 -8.21 17.75 16.24
CA MET A 236 -9.38 16.98 16.67
C MET A 236 -9.06 16.09 17.89
N GLU A 237 -7.87 15.48 17.92
CA GLU A 237 -7.43 14.69 19.06
C GLU A 237 -7.26 15.53 20.33
N ALA A 238 -6.68 16.74 20.20
CA ALA A 238 -6.55 17.68 21.30
C ALA A 238 -7.92 18.17 21.80
N ALA A 239 -8.83 18.52 20.88
CA ALA A 239 -10.19 18.95 21.20
C ALA A 239 -10.99 17.83 21.90
N ALA A 240 -10.86 16.59 21.44
CA ALA A 240 -11.50 15.45 22.08
C ALA A 240 -10.95 15.19 23.49
N LYS A 241 -9.63 15.32 23.70
CA LYS A 241 -9.02 15.19 25.04
C LYS A 241 -9.52 16.27 26.00
N SER A 242 -9.65 17.51 25.56
CA SER A 242 -10.25 18.58 26.38
C SER A 242 -11.74 18.36 26.67
N ALA A 243 -12.50 17.85 25.70
CA ALA A 243 -13.92 17.53 25.91
C ALA A 243 -14.10 16.34 26.87
N THR A 244 -13.23 15.33 26.83
CA THR A 244 -13.30 14.16 27.71
C THR A 244 -12.86 14.49 29.15
N SER A 245 -11.99 15.50 29.35
CA SER A 245 -11.72 16.02 30.71
C SER A 245 -12.91 16.78 31.29
N ASP A 246 -13.76 17.37 30.45
CA ASP A 246 -15.00 18.03 30.85
C ASP A 246 -16.19 17.05 30.95
N GLN A 247 -16.12 15.91 30.27
CA GLN A 247 -17.11 14.83 30.23
C GLN A 247 -16.52 13.53 30.78
N MET A 248 -16.23 13.47 32.08
CA MET A 248 -16.33 12.20 32.80
C MET A 248 -17.81 11.84 32.95
N ASN A 249 -18.47 11.50 31.84
CA ASN A 249 -19.69 10.69 31.75
C ASN A 249 -20.05 10.49 30.26
N GLU A 250 -20.23 9.20 29.91
CA GLU A 250 -20.88 8.65 28.71
C GLU A 250 -20.02 8.37 27.45
N ASP A 251 -19.68 7.08 27.36
CA ASP A 251 -19.62 6.16 26.20
C ASP A 251 -18.99 6.57 24.87
N ILE A 252 -17.93 5.84 24.53
CA ILE A 252 -17.09 6.01 23.34
C ILE A 252 -17.68 5.23 22.16
N PHE A 253 -18.24 5.94 21.18
CA PHE A 253 -18.51 5.42 19.82
C PHE A 253 -17.41 5.87 18.83
N ASP A 254 -17.15 5.02 17.82
CA ASP A 254 -16.16 5.25 16.76
C ASP A 254 -16.84 5.84 15.51
N ASN A 255 -16.20 6.84 14.89
CA ASN A 255 -16.81 7.61 13.80
C ASN A 255 -16.74 6.90 12.43
N SER A 256 -16.16 5.69 12.38
CA SER A 256 -16.14 4.86 11.17
C SER A 256 -17.48 4.19 10.85
N ASP A 257 -18.41 4.16 11.81
CA ASP A 257 -19.76 3.61 11.63
C ASP A 257 -20.73 4.60 10.95
N SER A 258 -20.36 5.88 10.84
CA SER A 258 -21.21 6.94 10.26
C SER A 258 -21.17 7.00 8.73
N ILE A 259 -20.29 6.22 8.09
CA ILE A 259 -20.22 6.11 6.63
C ILE A 259 -21.18 5.00 6.22
N GLU A 260 -22.43 5.38 5.91
CA GLU A 260 -23.40 4.48 5.29
C GLU A 260 -22.75 3.77 4.08
N THR A 261 -22.85 2.44 4.08
CA THR A 261 -22.59 1.56 2.94
C THR A 261 -23.57 1.89 1.81
N SER A 262 -23.35 3.02 1.15
CA SER A 262 -24.14 3.45 0.00
C SER A 262 -23.83 2.53 -1.18
N VAL A 263 -24.75 1.60 -1.38
CA VAL A 263 -25.09 0.90 -2.64
C VAL A 263 -23.89 0.37 -3.41
N ILE A 264 -23.48 -0.84 -3.02
CA ILE A 264 -22.62 -1.72 -3.82
C ILE A 264 -23.28 -1.94 -5.18
N LEU A 265 -22.74 -1.31 -6.23
CA LEU A 265 -23.02 -1.69 -7.61
C LEU A 265 -22.48 -3.10 -7.83
N LYS A 266 -23.37 -4.08 -7.87
CA LYS A 266 -23.06 -5.46 -8.28
C LYS A 266 -22.46 -5.42 -9.68
N VAL A 267 -21.23 -5.91 -9.82
CA VAL A 267 -20.62 -6.20 -11.12
C VAL A 267 -21.35 -7.42 -11.68
N ILE A 268 -22.15 -7.22 -12.74
CA ILE A 268 -22.82 -8.29 -13.47
C ILE A 268 -21.80 -8.88 -14.46
N PRO A 269 -21.43 -10.17 -14.37
CA PRO A 269 -20.62 -10.81 -15.38
C PRO A 269 -21.41 -10.90 -16.69
N LYS A 270 -20.80 -10.53 -17.82
CA LYS A 270 -21.39 -10.74 -19.15
C LYS A 270 -21.55 -12.25 -19.39
N GLU A 271 -22.77 -12.68 -19.69
CA GLU A 271 -23.05 -14.02 -20.19
C GLU A 271 -22.35 -14.22 -21.56
N LYS A 272 -21.73 -15.39 -21.72
CA LYS A 272 -21.07 -15.80 -22.95
C LYS A 272 -22.13 -16.09 -24.02
N SER A 273 -22.04 -15.38 -25.14
CA SER A 273 -22.65 -15.76 -26.43
C SER A 273 -21.81 -16.80 -27.13
#